data_AF-A0A2V5ZIT6-F1
#
_entry.id   AF-A0A2V5ZIT6-F1
#
_cell.length_a   1.000
_cell.length_b   1.000
_cell.length_c   1.000
_cell.angle_alpha   90.00
_cell.angle_beta   90.00
_cell.angle_gamma   90.00
#
_symmetry.space_group_name_H-M   'P 1'
#
loop_
_entity.id
_entity.type
_entity.pdbx_description
1 polymer ?
#
loop_
_entity_poly.entity_id
_entity_poly.type
_entity_poly.pdbx_seq_one_letter_code
_entity_poly.pdbx_strand_id
1 'polypeptide(L)'
;MDATVAAINSALNLENIETSFNITATKTENGYELQLLPRTAPMKRAFQKLDLRINEKFRVERTDMLLPNGDRIVTTYSNQTRAPIPASSFEFKPPPGTEVTTPLGM
;
A
#
# COMPACT_ATOMS: atom_id res chain seq x y z
N MET A 1 9.08 10.88 -11.96
CA MET A 1 8.30 9.62 -12.06
C MET A 1 8.57 8.73 -10.84
N ASP A 2 9.84 8.64 -10.39
CA ASP A 2 10.27 7.96 -9.15
C ASP A 2 9.47 8.25 -7.87
N ALA A 3 9.31 9.52 -7.52
CA ALA A 3 8.69 9.89 -6.24
C ALA A 3 7.22 9.43 -6.12
N THR A 4 6.51 9.27 -7.25
CA THR A 4 5.12 8.81 -7.26
C THR A 4 5.04 7.29 -7.08
N VAL A 5 5.89 6.53 -7.75
CA VAL A 5 5.96 5.06 -7.59
C VAL A 5 6.44 4.70 -6.20
N ALA A 6 7.46 5.40 -5.68
CA ALA A 6 7.93 5.23 -4.31
C ALA A 6 6.85 5.60 -3.29
N ALA A 7 6.12 6.71 -3.47
CA ALA A 7 5.04 7.09 -2.58
C ALA A 7 3.87 6.09 -2.59
N ILE A 8 3.50 5.57 -3.77
CA ILE A 8 2.47 4.53 -3.90
C ILE A 8 2.97 3.23 -3.26
N ASN A 9 4.20 2.80 -3.53
CA ASN A 9 4.77 1.60 -2.91
C ASN A 9 4.87 1.73 -1.39
N SER A 10 5.32 2.87 -0.84
CA SER A 10 5.33 3.10 0.61
C SER A 10 3.93 3.14 1.20
N ALA A 11 2.93 3.70 0.49
CA ALA A 11 1.53 3.68 0.91
C ALA A 11 0.93 2.27 0.87
N LEU A 12 1.29 1.46 -0.14
CA LEU A 12 0.84 0.07 -0.30
C LEU A 12 1.54 -0.88 0.68
N ASN A 13 2.84 -0.68 0.92
CA ASN A 13 3.64 -1.46 1.86
C ASN A 13 3.48 -0.98 3.32
N LEU A 14 2.79 0.14 3.53
CA LEU A 14 2.57 0.76 4.85
C LEU A 14 3.89 0.98 5.62
N GLU A 15 4.96 1.33 4.91
CA GLU A 15 6.25 1.64 5.52
C GLU A 15 6.28 3.09 6.01
N ASN A 16 6.81 3.32 7.22
CA ASN A 16 6.96 4.65 7.82
C ASN A 16 5.65 5.46 7.89
N ILE A 17 4.49 4.79 8.02
CA ILE A 17 3.17 5.43 7.97
C ILE A 17 2.99 6.55 9.00
N GLU A 18 3.55 6.40 10.19
CA GLU A 18 3.39 7.36 11.28
C GLU A 18 4.09 8.69 11.00
N THR A 19 5.17 8.68 10.22
CA THR A 19 5.91 9.90 9.86
C THR A 19 5.31 10.55 8.62
N SER A 20 4.81 9.73 7.70
CA SER A 20 4.39 10.14 6.36
C SER A 20 2.92 10.58 6.30
N PHE A 21 2.09 10.15 7.24
CA PHE A 21 0.64 10.39 7.23
C PHE A 21 0.10 10.96 8.54
N ASN A 22 -0.92 11.79 8.43
CA ASN A 22 -1.87 12.01 9.51
C ASN A 22 -2.83 10.83 9.51
N ILE A 23 -2.91 10.14 10.64
CA ILE A 23 -3.69 8.92 10.80
C ILE A 23 -4.84 9.21 11.76
N THR A 24 -6.06 8.96 11.32
CA THR A 24 -7.24 8.89 12.20
C THR A 24 -7.73 7.45 12.22
N ALA A 25 -8.16 6.98 13.39
CA ALA A 25 -8.64 5.61 13.57
C ALA A 25 -9.99 5.63 14.28
N THR A 26 -10.95 4.88 13.75
CA THR A 26 -12.28 4.70 14.34
C THR A 26 -12.49 3.22 14.58
N LYS A 27 -12.85 2.85 15.81
CA LYS A 27 -13.30 1.49 16.11
C LYS A 27 -14.73 1.32 15.57
N THR A 28 -14.96 0.24 14.85
CA THR A 28 -16.28 -0.14 14.33
C THR A 28 -16.74 -1.43 15.00
N GLU A 29 -17.98 -1.86 14.73
CA GLU A 29 -18.52 -3.13 15.24
C GLU A 29 -17.66 -4.32 14.83
N ASN A 30 -17.08 -4.29 13.62
CA ASN A 30 -16.36 -5.42 13.02
C ASN A 30 -14.84 -5.23 12.96
N GLY A 31 -14.30 -4.26 13.71
CA GLY A 31 -12.86 -3.99 13.76
C GLY A 31 -12.52 -2.50 13.80
N TYR A 32 -11.71 -2.05 12.85
CA TYR A 32 -11.13 -0.72 12.81
C TYR A 32 -11.12 -0.16 11.39
N GLU A 33 -11.41 1.12 11.27
CA GLU A 33 -11.22 1.90 10.06
C GLU A 33 -10.16 2.96 10.33
N LEU A 34 -9.11 2.96 9.51
CA LEU A 34 -8.06 3.96 9.57
C LEU A 34 -8.15 4.81 8.31
N GLN A 35 -7.98 6.11 8.47
CA GLN A 35 -7.81 7.05 7.36
C GLN A 35 -6.44 7.69 7.45
N LEU A 36 -5.70 7.59 6.36
CA LEU A 36 -4.34 8.06 6.23
C LEU A 36 -4.31 9.19 5.20
N LEU A 37 -3.94 10.39 5.66
CA LEU A 37 -3.78 11.58 4.82
C LEU A 37 -2.31 11.98 4.72
N PRO A 38 -1.76 12.18 3.51
CA PRO A 38 -0.36 12.52 3.32
C PRO A 38 0.00 13.85 3.97
N ARG A 39 1.12 13.90 4.69
CA ARG A 39 1.60 15.13 5.34
C ARG A 39 2.33 16.06 4.38
N THR A 40 3.21 15.51 3.53
CA THR A 40 4.15 16.29 2.73
C THR A 40 3.57 16.68 1.37
N ALA A 41 3.99 17.84 0.84
CA ALA A 41 3.56 18.29 -0.48
C ALA A 41 3.90 17.29 -1.62
N PRO A 42 5.06 16.63 -1.64
CA PRO A 42 5.34 15.58 -2.62
C PRO A 42 4.34 14.42 -2.56
N MET A 43 4.01 13.90 -1.36
CA MET A 43 3.06 12.80 -1.24
C MET A 43 1.64 13.20 -1.64
N LYS A 44 1.20 14.42 -1.29
CA LYS A 44 -0.11 14.95 -1.70
C LYS A 44 -0.30 15.00 -3.22
N ARG A 45 0.80 15.10 -3.99
CA ARG A 45 0.78 15.03 -5.46
C ARG A 45 0.72 13.60 -6.00
N ALA A 46 1.00 12.60 -5.18
CA ALA A 46 1.01 11.19 -5.58
C ALA A 46 -0.32 10.49 -5.25
N PHE A 47 -0.89 10.76 -4.07
CA PHE A 47 -2.21 10.26 -3.66
C PHE A 47 -2.85 11.25 -2.68
N GLN A 48 -4.18 11.25 -2.60
CA GLN A 48 -4.95 12.14 -1.73
C GLN A 48 -5.26 11.51 -0.37
N LYS A 49 -5.66 10.23 -0.38
CA LYS A 49 -6.15 9.53 0.81
C LYS A 49 -5.98 8.03 0.65
N LEU A 50 -5.72 7.34 1.76
CA LEU A 50 -5.81 5.90 1.88
C LEU A 50 -6.71 5.56 3.07
N ASP A 51 -7.85 4.92 2.82
CA ASP A 51 -8.65 4.30 3.88
C ASP A 51 -8.29 2.81 3.99
N LEU A 52 -8.16 2.32 5.22
CA LEU A 52 -7.77 0.97 5.57
C LEU A 52 -8.81 0.37 6.51
N ARG A 53 -9.40 -0.76 6.12
CA ARG A 53 -10.29 -1.55 6.96
C ARG A 53 -9.53 -2.73 7.52
N ILE A 54 -9.55 -2.86 8.84
CA ILE A 54 -8.91 -3.95 9.59
C ILE A 54 -9.98 -4.65 10.42
N ASN A 55 -10.03 -5.97 10.42
CA ASN A 55 -10.97 -6.69 11.28
C ASN A 55 -10.47 -6.88 12.71
N GLU A 56 -11.33 -7.47 13.55
CA GLU A 56 -11.06 -7.79 14.95
C GLU A 56 -9.82 -8.68 15.17
N LYS A 57 -9.39 -9.43 14.16
CA LYS A 57 -8.17 -10.26 14.19
C LYS A 57 -6.92 -9.51 13.74
N PHE A 58 -7.01 -8.19 13.64
CA PHE A 58 -5.96 -7.31 13.13
C PHE A 58 -5.46 -7.72 11.73
N ARG A 59 -6.40 -8.12 10.86
CA ARG A 59 -6.12 -8.41 9.44
C ARG A 59 -6.70 -7.32 8.57
N VAL A 60 -5.91 -6.82 7.63
CA VAL A 60 -6.37 -5.85 6.63
C VAL A 60 -7.38 -6.53 5.72
N GLU A 61 -8.62 -6.06 5.67
CA GLU A 61 -9.65 -6.59 4.79
C GLU A 61 -9.75 -5.82 3.48
N ARG A 62 -9.49 -4.52 3.54
CA ARG A 62 -9.62 -3.63 2.39
C ARG A 62 -8.73 -2.41 2.50
N THR A 63 -8.17 -2.01 1.37
CA THR A 63 -7.60 -0.67 1.16
C THR A 63 -8.41 0.06 0.11
N ASP A 64 -8.49 1.38 0.28
CA ASP A 64 -9.18 2.27 -0.62
C ASP A 64 -8.35 3.54 -0.82
N MET A 65 -7.67 3.63 -1.96
CA MET A 65 -6.75 4.71 -2.29
C MET A 65 -7.39 5.66 -3.29
N LEU A 66 -7.44 6.94 -2.94
CA LEU A 66 -7.88 8.02 -3.83
C LEU A 66 -6.66 8.77 -4.37
N LEU A 67 -6.54 8.87 -5.69
CA LEU A 67 -5.48 9.60 -6.40
C LEU A 67 -5.88 11.06 -6.70
N PRO A 68 -4.92 11.96 -6.99
CA PRO A 68 -5.20 13.39 -7.21
C PRO A 68 -6.09 13.69 -8.41
N ASN A 69 -6.08 12.81 -9.41
CA ASN A 69 -6.94 12.89 -10.59
C ASN A 69 -8.38 12.37 -10.35
N GLY A 70 -8.69 11.88 -9.14
CA GLY A 70 -9.99 11.32 -8.80
C GLY A 70 -10.10 9.80 -8.99
N ASP A 71 -9.07 9.15 -9.55
CA ASP A 71 -9.06 7.70 -9.67
C ASP A 71 -9.05 7.03 -8.31
N ARG A 72 -9.71 5.87 -8.23
CA ARG A 72 -9.87 5.09 -7.01
C ARG A 72 -9.34 3.69 -7.21
N ILE A 73 -8.38 3.29 -6.39
CA ILE A 73 -7.83 1.93 -6.36
C ILE A 73 -8.37 1.24 -5.11
N VAL A 74 -9.09 0.15 -5.30
CA VAL A 74 -9.69 -0.64 -4.23
C VAL A 74 -9.09 -2.04 -4.23
N THR A 75 -8.48 -2.44 -3.12
CA THR A 75 -7.97 -3.81 -2.94
C THR A 75 -8.73 -4.48 -1.80
N THR A 76 -9.25 -5.68 -2.05
CA THR A 76 -9.92 -6.50 -1.02
C THR A 76 -9.09 -7.75 -0.78
N TYR A 77 -8.86 -8.09 0.49
CA TYR A 77 -8.00 -9.20 0.90
C TYR A 77 -8.84 -10.32 1.51
N SER A 78 -8.66 -11.53 1.01
CA SER A 78 -9.29 -12.76 1.53
C SER A 78 -8.27 -13.87 1.71
N ASN A 79 -8.63 -14.94 2.41
CA ASN A 79 -7.81 -16.15 2.58
C ASN A 79 -6.40 -15.89 3.18
N GLN A 80 -6.27 -14.87 4.04
CA GLN A 80 -5.00 -14.52 4.65
C GLN A 80 -4.51 -15.62 5.60
N THR A 81 -3.20 -15.87 5.61
CA THR A 81 -2.54 -16.82 6.51
C THR A 81 -1.30 -16.18 7.14
N ARG A 82 -0.87 -16.73 8.29
CA ARG A 82 0.39 -16.37 8.97
C ARG A 82 1.41 -17.51 8.91
N ALA A 83 1.18 -18.51 8.05
CA ALA A 83 2.13 -19.59 7.85
C ALA A 83 3.47 -19.05 7.31
N PRO A 84 4.61 -19.65 7.69
CA PRO A 84 5.90 -19.29 7.11
C PRO A 84 5.87 -19.40 5.59
N ILE A 85 6.45 -18.41 4.91
CA ILE A 85 6.58 -18.40 3.45
C ILE A 85 8.02 -18.82 3.10
N PRO A 86 8.22 -19.81 2.21
CA PRO A 86 9.56 -20.20 1.75
C PRO A 86 10.28 -19.03 1.07
N ALA A 87 11.59 -18.92 1.27
CA ALA A 87 12.40 -17.86 0.65
C ALA A 87 12.34 -17.90 -0.90
N SER A 88 12.18 -19.09 -1.49
CA SER A 88 12.03 -19.27 -2.93
C SER A 88 10.78 -18.61 -3.52
N SER A 89 9.75 -18.30 -2.71
CA SER A 89 8.60 -17.52 -3.15
C SER A 89 8.95 -16.08 -3.53
N PHE A 90 10.13 -15.59 -3.13
CA PHE A 90 10.65 -14.27 -3.44
C PHE A 90 11.74 -14.28 -4.53
N GLU A 91 12.04 -15.44 -5.13
CA GLU A 91 12.94 -15.53 -6.27
C GLU A 91 12.20 -15.26 -7.59
N PHE A 92 12.71 -14.37 -8.41
CA PHE A 92 12.23 -14.16 -9.78
C PHE A 92 13.28 -14.63 -10.79
N LYS A 93 12.92 -15.60 -11.63
CA LYS A 93 13.76 -16.11 -12.73
C LYS A 93 13.06 -15.77 -14.05
N PRO A 94 13.44 -14.67 -14.73
CA PRO A 94 12.77 -14.27 -15.95
C PRO A 94 12.93 -15.35 -17.03
N PRO A 95 11.89 -15.63 -17.83
CA PRO A 95 12.01 -16.54 -18.96
C PRO A 95 13.13 -16.12 -19.95
N PRO A 96 13.74 -17.05 -20.69
CA PRO A 96 14.71 -16.71 -21.74
C PRO A 96 14.13 -15.70 -22.74
N GLY A 97 14.92 -14.69 -23.13
CA GLY A 97 14.49 -13.63 -24.04
C GLY A 97 13.70 -12.49 -23.36
N THR A 98 13.49 -12.53 -22.05
CA THR A 98 12.89 -11.40 -21.30
C THR A 98 13.85 -10.22 -21.30
N GLU A 99 13.37 -9.07 -21.78
CA GLU A 99 14.05 -7.80 -21.60
C GLU A 99 13.83 -7.31 -20.18
N VAL A 100 14.90 -7.24 -19.39
CA VAL A 100 14.88 -6.69 -18.03
C VAL A 100 15.44 -5.27 -18.09
N THR A 101 14.60 -4.29 -17.78
CA THR A 101 15.03 -2.90 -17.66
C THR A 101 15.09 -2.48 -16.20
N THR A 102 16.04 -1.59 -15.88
CA THR A 102 16.11 -0.94 -14.56
C THR A 102 15.59 0.49 -14.72
N PRO A 103 14.30 0.75 -14.46
CA PRO A 103 13.67 2.03 -14.80
C PRO A 103 14.16 3.22 -13.96
N LEU A 104 14.90 2.96 -12.86
CA LEU A 104 15.34 3.97 -11.89
C LEU A 104 16.87 3.98 -11.82
N GLY A 105 17.54 4.30 -12.93
CA GLY A 105 19.01 4.28 -13.07
C GLY A 105 19.76 4.72 -11.80
N MET A 106 20.84 4.00 -11.48
CA MET A 106 21.72 4.23 -10.33
C MET A 106 22.16 5.69 -10.19
#